data_AF-A0A2A4V826-F1
#
_entry.id   AF-A0A2A4V826-F1
#
_cell.length_a   1.000
_cell.length_b   1.000
_cell.length_c   1.000
_cell.angle_alpha   90.00
_cell.angle_beta   90.00
_cell.angle_gamma   90.00
#
_symmetry.space_group_name_H-M   'P 1'
#
loop_
_entity.id
_entity.type
_entity.pdbx_description
1 polymer ?
#
loop_
_entity_poly.entity_id
_entity_poly.type
_entity_poly.pdbx_seq_one_letter_code
_entity_poly.pdbx_strand_id
1 'polypeptide(L)'
;MSFDTVSRCGCGETRKETALINLTVSKYRNVPTIEIDQNIGWLNQVKADCDFKISRLEQLKSERRRSQAWRDDINAIARQFFDMDALHLDNDTRTGIIKQRLGCDDKRARDLAEIVGRWAKNEKRKQRDELICYAHKVGFSAIKIAEQHDISRQQVHNVLKKSKVTFIKKTRP
;
A
#
# COMPACT_ATOMS: atom_id res chain seq x y z
N MET A 1 -35.82 -90.52 -7.04
CA MET A 1 -36.03 -89.13 -7.49
C MET A 1 -34.65 -88.51 -7.70
N SER A 2 -34.33 -88.19 -8.94
CA SER A 2 -33.03 -87.69 -9.39
C SER A 2 -32.80 -86.25 -8.94
N PHE A 3 -31.58 -85.94 -8.53
CA PHE A 3 -31.08 -84.56 -8.53
C PHE A 3 -29.79 -84.52 -9.35
N ASP A 4 -29.87 -83.79 -10.46
CA ASP A 4 -28.80 -83.55 -11.41
C ASP A 4 -27.67 -82.75 -10.77
N THR A 5 -26.45 -83.30 -10.83
CA THR A 5 -25.21 -82.58 -10.57
C THR A 5 -24.91 -81.65 -11.74
N VAL A 6 -25.17 -80.35 -11.57
CA VAL A 6 -24.67 -79.30 -12.47
C VAL A 6 -23.17 -79.15 -12.24
N SER A 7 -22.41 -79.62 -13.23
CA SER A 7 -20.98 -79.38 -13.40
C SER A 7 -20.72 -77.87 -13.57
N ARG A 8 -19.94 -77.27 -12.67
CA ARG A 8 -19.36 -75.93 -12.85
C ARG A 8 -17.84 -76.00 -12.74
N CYS A 9 -17.20 -76.06 -13.90
CA CYS A 9 -15.78 -75.92 -14.10
C CYS A 9 -15.38 -74.45 -13.87
N GLY A 10 -14.90 -74.10 -12.68
CA GLY A 10 -14.63 -72.72 -12.22
C GLY A 10 -13.16 -72.35 -12.09
N CYS A 11 -12.25 -72.98 -12.84
CA CYS A 11 -10.79 -72.80 -12.68
C CYS A 11 -10.11 -71.89 -13.74
N GLY A 12 -10.87 -71.39 -14.72
CA GLY A 12 -10.32 -70.62 -15.85
C GLY A 12 -10.37 -69.09 -15.70
N GLU A 13 -11.39 -68.56 -15.02
CA GLU A 13 -11.61 -67.11 -14.90
C GLU A 13 -10.75 -66.49 -13.80
N THR A 14 -10.63 -67.16 -12.64
CA THR A 14 -9.83 -66.68 -11.50
C THR A 14 -8.34 -66.54 -11.81
N ARG A 15 -7.77 -67.41 -12.66
CA ARG A 15 -6.36 -67.32 -13.11
C ARG A 15 -6.11 -66.16 -14.09
N LYS A 16 -7.09 -65.84 -14.94
CA LYS A 16 -6.99 -64.69 -15.87
C LYS A 16 -7.13 -63.37 -15.12
N GLU A 17 -8.01 -63.31 -14.13
CA GLU A 17 -8.17 -62.14 -13.26
C GLU A 17 -6.93 -61.90 -12.40
N THR A 18 -6.35 -62.93 -11.78
CA THR A 18 -5.09 -62.77 -11.02
C THR A 18 -3.92 -62.38 -11.91
N ALA A 19 -3.84 -62.89 -13.15
CA ALA A 19 -2.82 -62.48 -14.11
C ALA A 19 -2.98 -61.01 -14.52
N LEU A 20 -4.22 -60.55 -14.79
CA LEU A 20 -4.53 -59.15 -15.09
C LEU A 20 -4.23 -58.21 -13.93
N ILE A 21 -4.56 -58.60 -12.70
CA ILE A 21 -4.24 -57.82 -11.49
C ILE A 21 -2.72 -57.72 -11.34
N ASN A 22 -1.98 -58.82 -11.48
CA ASN A 22 -0.53 -58.81 -11.36
C ASN A 22 0.17 -58.00 -12.48
N LEU A 23 -0.37 -58.01 -13.70
CA LEU A 23 0.13 -57.19 -14.81
C LEU A 23 -0.16 -55.69 -14.60
N THR A 24 -1.34 -55.38 -14.05
CA THR A 24 -1.73 -54.01 -13.69
C THR A 24 -0.85 -53.48 -12.56
N VAL A 25 -0.64 -54.28 -11.50
CA VAL A 25 0.23 -53.92 -10.36
C VAL A 25 1.70 -53.78 -10.80
N SER A 26 2.19 -54.58 -11.74
CA SER A 26 3.56 -54.43 -12.25
C SER A 26 3.72 -53.16 -13.12
N LYS A 27 2.69 -52.77 -13.87
CA LYS A 27 2.66 -51.50 -14.63
C LYS A 27 2.78 -50.26 -13.74
N TYR A 28 2.29 -50.31 -12.49
CA TYR A 28 2.36 -49.20 -11.54
C TYR A 28 3.52 -49.30 -10.53
N ARG A 29 4.30 -50.40 -10.53
CA ARG A 29 5.48 -50.54 -9.67
C ARG A 29 6.64 -49.61 -10.04
N ASN A 30 6.64 -49.07 -11.25
CA ASN A 30 7.69 -48.22 -11.80
C ASN A 30 7.18 -46.80 -12.12
N VAL A 31 6.21 -46.28 -11.37
CA VAL A 31 5.99 -44.83 -11.36
C VAL A 31 7.26 -44.22 -10.75
N PRO A 32 7.96 -43.26 -11.40
CA PRO A 32 9.17 -42.66 -10.84
C PRO A 32 8.79 -41.78 -9.65
N THR A 33 8.65 -42.41 -8.48
CA THR A 33 8.28 -41.80 -7.20
C THR A 33 9.21 -40.63 -6.85
N ILE A 34 10.47 -40.72 -7.27
CA ILE A 34 11.50 -39.70 -7.06
C ILE A 34 11.12 -38.36 -7.70
N GLU A 35 10.59 -38.35 -8.93
CA GLU A 35 10.22 -37.11 -9.62
C GLU A 35 8.97 -36.48 -9.00
N ILE A 36 8.02 -37.31 -8.57
CA ILE A 36 6.82 -36.86 -7.83
C ILE A 36 7.23 -36.27 -6.48
N ASP A 37 8.10 -36.94 -5.73
CA ASP A 37 8.57 -36.48 -4.43
C ASP A 37 9.40 -35.19 -4.55
N GLN A 38 10.22 -35.06 -5.60
CA GLN A 38 10.95 -33.83 -5.91
C GLN A 38 10.00 -32.67 -6.23
N ASN A 39 8.97 -32.91 -7.03
CA ASN A 39 7.96 -31.89 -7.36
C ASN A 39 7.14 -31.49 -6.12
N ILE A 40 6.76 -32.44 -5.26
CA ILE A 40 6.11 -32.16 -3.97
C ILE A 40 7.04 -31.32 -3.08
N GLY A 41 8.32 -31.68 -3.01
CA GLY A 41 9.34 -30.93 -2.27
C GLY A 41 9.47 -29.48 -2.77
N TRP A 42 9.53 -29.29 -4.09
CA TRP A 42 9.58 -27.97 -4.72
C TRP A 42 8.31 -27.14 -4.44
N LEU A 43 7.13 -27.74 -4.59
CA LEU A 43 5.86 -27.07 -4.28
C LEU A 43 5.75 -26.65 -2.82
N ASN A 44 6.25 -27.49 -1.89
CA ASN A 44 6.31 -27.14 -0.47
C ASN A 44 7.26 -25.97 -0.20
N GLN A 45 8.41 -25.90 -0.89
CA GLN A 45 9.33 -24.77 -0.78
C GLN A 45 8.70 -23.48 -1.32
N VAL A 46 8.03 -23.55 -2.48
CA VAL A 46 7.30 -22.41 -3.06
C VAL A 46 6.21 -21.93 -2.10
N LYS A 47 5.44 -22.86 -1.51
CA LYS A 47 4.43 -22.53 -0.51
C LYS A 47 5.04 -21.81 0.71
N ALA A 48 6.14 -22.33 1.25
CA ALA A 48 6.83 -21.71 2.38
C ALA A 48 7.35 -20.28 2.06
N ASP A 49 7.88 -20.07 0.86
CA ASP A 49 8.31 -18.74 0.39
C ASP A 49 7.11 -17.78 0.23
N CYS A 50 5.99 -18.26 -0.31
CA CYS A 50 4.75 -17.49 -0.38
C CYS A 50 4.24 -17.11 1.01
N ASP A 51 4.20 -18.05 1.95
CA ASP A 51 3.74 -17.81 3.33
C ASP A 51 4.63 -16.77 4.04
N PHE A 52 5.95 -16.87 3.87
CA PHE A 52 6.90 -15.87 4.38
C PHE A 52 6.65 -14.47 3.78
N LYS A 53 6.48 -14.40 2.46
CA LYS A 53 6.21 -13.13 1.76
C LYS A 53 4.88 -12.51 2.18
N ILE A 54 3.83 -13.32 2.37
CA ILE A 54 2.53 -12.86 2.86
C ILE A 54 2.69 -12.27 4.26
N SER A 55 3.32 -13.00 5.18
CA SER A 55 3.59 -12.52 6.54
C SER A 55 4.39 -11.21 6.55
N ARG A 56 5.43 -11.11 5.71
CA ARG A 56 6.22 -9.89 5.57
C ARG A 56 5.40 -8.71 5.04
N LEU A 57 4.52 -8.95 4.07
CA LEU A 57 3.64 -7.92 3.51
C LEU A 57 2.62 -7.43 4.55
N GLU A 58 2.09 -8.32 5.38
CA GLU A 58 1.19 -7.95 6.49
C GLU A 58 1.90 -7.09 7.53
N GLN A 59 3.14 -7.43 7.88
CA GLN A 59 3.96 -6.62 8.77
C GLN A 59 4.22 -5.23 8.19
N LEU A 60 4.63 -5.14 6.92
CA LEU A 60 4.86 -3.86 6.24
C LEU A 60 3.57 -3.03 6.14
N LYS A 61 2.41 -3.67 5.95
CA LYS A 61 1.10 -3.00 5.95
C LYS A 61 0.79 -2.41 7.34
N SER A 62 1.09 -3.13 8.42
CA SER A 62 0.95 -2.64 9.78
C SER A 62 1.90 -1.46 10.08
N GLU A 63 3.17 -1.56 9.69
CA GLU A 63 4.15 -0.47 9.79
C GLU A 63 3.68 0.79 9.03
N ARG A 64 3.17 0.62 7.82
CA ARG A 64 2.59 1.72 7.04
C ARG A 64 1.40 2.35 7.75
N ARG A 65 0.49 1.56 8.32
CA ARG A 65 -0.66 2.08 9.08
C ARG A 65 -0.22 2.89 10.30
N ARG A 66 0.76 2.40 11.06
CA ARG A 66 1.33 3.14 12.21
C ARG A 66 1.98 4.45 11.77
N SER A 67 2.75 4.42 10.69
CA SER A 67 3.37 5.63 10.13
C SER A 67 2.32 6.64 9.65
N GLN A 68 1.24 6.16 9.03
CA GLN A 68 0.14 7.02 8.59
C GLN A 68 -0.61 7.62 9.77
N ALA A 69 -0.98 6.82 10.78
CA ALA A 69 -1.63 7.30 12.00
C ALA A 69 -0.77 8.37 12.70
N TRP A 70 0.54 8.13 12.86
CA TRP A 70 1.45 9.11 13.42
C TRP A 70 1.48 10.42 12.62
N ARG A 71 1.49 10.35 11.28
CA ARG A 71 1.41 11.55 10.43
C ARG A 71 0.09 12.29 10.61
N ASP A 72 -1.01 11.55 10.72
CA ASP A 72 -2.35 12.13 10.88
C ASP A 72 -2.49 12.81 12.25
N ASP A 73 -1.96 12.21 13.31
CA ASP A 73 -1.91 12.80 14.67
C ASP A 73 -1.07 14.08 14.67
N ILE A 74 0.11 14.04 14.07
CA ILE A 74 1.00 15.20 13.91
C ILE A 74 0.29 16.33 13.12
N ASN A 75 -0.41 15.98 12.04
CA ASN A 75 -1.16 16.94 11.25
C ASN A 75 -2.36 17.53 12.03
N ALA A 76 -3.04 16.72 12.83
CA ALA A 76 -4.13 17.17 13.68
C ALA A 76 -3.63 18.16 14.73
N ILE A 77 -2.50 17.85 15.39
CA ILE A 77 -1.80 18.77 16.29
C ILE A 77 -1.46 20.05 15.54
N ALA A 78 -0.84 19.96 14.36
CA ALA A 78 -0.45 21.14 13.60
C ALA A 78 -1.64 22.06 13.26
N ARG A 79 -2.82 21.49 12.96
CA ARG A 79 -4.06 22.23 12.74
C ARG A 79 -4.59 22.93 14.00
N GLN A 80 -4.36 22.40 15.20
CA GLN A 80 -4.74 23.08 16.45
C GLN A 80 -3.92 24.36 16.71
N PHE A 81 -2.78 24.50 16.02
CA PHE A 81 -1.97 25.73 16.06
C PHE A 81 -2.22 26.63 14.83
N PHE A 82 -3.29 26.40 14.07
CA PHE A 82 -3.66 27.17 12.88
C PHE A 82 -4.04 28.63 13.18
N ASP A 83 -4.70 28.88 14.31
CA ASP A 83 -5.15 30.23 14.68
C ASP A 83 -4.00 31.13 15.15
N MET A 84 -2.83 30.55 15.41
CA MET A 84 -1.62 31.33 15.58
C MET A 84 -1.16 31.74 14.19
N ASP A 85 -0.75 33.01 14.03
CA ASP A 85 0.11 33.46 12.94
C ASP A 85 1.49 32.78 13.03
N ALA A 86 1.52 31.44 13.01
CA ALA A 86 2.65 30.57 13.25
C ALA A 86 3.74 30.78 12.18
N LEU A 87 3.38 31.41 11.06
CA LEU A 87 4.32 31.85 10.04
C LEU A 87 5.17 33.06 10.47
N HIS A 88 4.60 33.91 11.33
CA HIS A 88 5.22 35.13 11.84
C HIS A 88 5.94 34.92 13.17
N LEU A 89 5.62 33.83 13.86
CA LEU A 89 6.35 33.41 15.05
C LEU A 89 7.69 32.76 14.67
N ASP A 90 8.77 33.24 15.29
CA ASP A 90 10.05 32.57 15.26
C ASP A 90 9.93 31.16 15.86
N ASN A 91 10.96 30.34 15.64
CA ASN A 91 10.91 28.93 16.00
C ASN A 91 10.95 28.72 17.53
N ASP A 92 11.57 29.62 18.28
CA ASP A 92 11.72 29.52 19.71
C ASP A 92 10.41 29.90 20.41
N THR A 93 9.75 30.96 19.94
CA THR A 93 8.41 31.34 20.39
C THR A 93 7.39 30.23 20.08
N ARG A 94 7.43 29.63 18.89
CA ARG A 94 6.59 28.46 18.56
C ARG A 94 6.85 27.29 19.50
N THR A 95 8.11 26.99 19.79
CA THR A 95 8.51 25.92 20.71
C THR A 95 7.94 26.18 22.11
N GLY A 96 8.06 27.41 22.63
CA GLY A 96 7.53 27.80 23.93
C GLY A 96 6.01 27.63 24.04
N ILE A 97 5.26 28.07 23.02
CA ILE A 97 3.80 27.93 22.97
C ILE A 97 3.39 26.45 22.92
N ILE A 98 4.05 25.64 22.09
CA ILE A 98 3.76 24.21 21.97
C ILE A 98 4.06 23.49 23.30
N LYS A 99 5.20 23.79 23.92
CA LYS A 99 5.56 23.25 25.24
C LYS A 99 4.52 23.59 26.29
N GLN A 100 4.08 24.85 26.35
CA GLN A 100 3.08 25.31 27.31
C GLN A 100 1.71 24.66 27.09
N ARG A 101 1.26 24.53 25.83
CA ARG A 101 -0.06 23.97 25.51
C ARG A 101 -0.13 22.45 25.64
N LEU A 102 0.94 21.74 25.28
CA LEU A 102 0.94 20.27 25.26
C LEU A 102 1.60 19.64 26.50
N GLY A 103 2.26 20.43 27.36
CA GLY A 103 2.97 19.93 28.53
C GLY A 103 4.06 18.91 28.19
N CYS A 104 4.72 19.06 27.03
CA CYS A 104 5.72 18.12 26.53
C CYS A 104 7.16 18.55 26.83
N ASP A 105 8.11 17.65 26.60
CA ASP A 105 9.53 17.96 26.70
C ASP A 105 10.01 18.91 25.57
N ASP A 106 11.17 19.55 25.78
CA ASP A 106 11.72 20.53 24.83
C ASP A 106 12.06 19.97 23.46
N LYS A 107 12.43 18.69 23.39
CA LYS A 107 12.78 18.05 22.12
C LYS A 107 11.53 17.86 21.29
N ARG A 108 10.48 17.30 21.89
CA ARG A 108 9.17 17.10 21.27
C ARG A 108 8.53 18.42 20.87
N ALA A 109 8.65 19.46 21.70
CA ALA A 109 8.16 20.80 21.38
C ALA A 109 8.86 21.39 20.14
N ARG A 110 10.19 21.24 20.03
CA ARG A 110 10.97 21.70 18.87
C ARG A 110 10.61 20.95 17.59
N ASP A 111 10.50 19.63 17.66
CA ASP A 111 10.13 18.80 16.51
C ASP A 111 8.74 19.20 15.97
N LEU A 112 7.78 19.41 16.88
CA LEU A 112 6.44 19.90 16.53
C LEU A 112 6.47 21.32 15.96
N ALA A 113 7.28 22.22 16.53
CA ALA A 113 7.42 23.59 16.04
C ALA A 113 7.90 23.64 14.59
N GLU A 114 8.87 22.81 14.23
CA GLU A 114 9.37 22.69 12.87
C GLU A 114 8.29 22.17 11.91
N ILE A 115 7.52 21.17 12.34
CA ILE A 115 6.43 20.59 11.55
C ILE A 115 5.33 21.62 11.32
N VAL A 116 4.88 22.31 12.37
CA VAL A 116 3.90 23.40 12.28
C VAL A 116 4.38 24.49 11.32
N GLY A 117 5.65 24.90 11.44
CA GLY A 117 6.24 25.92 10.55
C GLY A 117 6.28 25.48 9.09
N ARG A 118 6.65 24.23 8.80
CA ARG A 118 6.61 23.65 7.45
C ARG A 118 5.18 23.59 6.91
N TRP A 119 4.24 23.15 7.74
CA TRP A 119 2.84 23.02 7.35
C TRP A 119 2.23 24.39 7.03
N ALA A 120 2.43 25.41 7.88
CA ALA A 120 1.93 26.77 7.67
C ALA A 120 2.46 27.38 6.36
N LYS A 121 3.76 27.19 6.05
CA LYS A 121 4.35 27.61 4.77
C LYS A 121 3.70 26.93 3.58
N ASN A 122 3.41 25.63 3.69
CA ASN A 122 2.77 24.86 2.62
C ASN A 122 1.32 25.29 2.42
N GLU A 123 0.56 25.55 3.48
CA GLU A 123 -0.83 25.98 3.37
C GLU A 123 -0.93 27.38 2.77
N LYS A 124 -0.07 28.34 3.18
CA LYS A 124 -0.01 29.67 2.53
C LYS A 124 0.33 29.58 1.05
N ARG A 125 1.27 28.70 0.68
CA ARG A 125 1.60 28.44 -0.73
C ARG A 125 0.39 27.88 -1.47
N LYS A 126 -0.34 26.95 -0.87
CA LYS A 126 -1.53 26.34 -1.46
C LYS A 126 -2.66 27.35 -1.66
N GLN A 127 -2.97 28.17 -0.65
CA GLN A 127 -3.95 29.26 -0.76
C GLN A 127 -3.57 30.24 -1.88
N ARG A 128 -2.31 30.65 -1.95
CA ARG A 128 -1.81 31.51 -3.05
C ARG A 128 -1.98 30.82 -4.41
N ASP A 129 -1.57 29.57 -4.53
CA ASP A 129 -1.66 28.81 -5.77
C ASP A 129 -3.14 28.61 -6.21
N GLU A 130 -4.07 28.48 -5.26
CA GLU A 130 -5.53 28.46 -5.51
C GLU A 130 -6.06 29.81 -6.02
N LEU A 131 -5.65 30.92 -5.40
CA LEU A 131 -6.00 32.27 -5.86
C LEU A 131 -5.46 32.54 -7.27
N ILE A 132 -4.23 32.12 -7.57
CA ILE A 132 -3.64 32.19 -8.92
C ILE A 132 -4.50 31.42 -9.93
N CYS A 133 -4.92 30.20 -9.59
CA CYS A 133 -5.76 29.38 -10.46
C CYS A 133 -7.14 30.02 -10.67
N TYR A 134 -7.73 30.60 -9.62
CA TYR A 134 -9.01 31.29 -9.69
C TYR A 134 -8.91 32.55 -10.57
N ALA A 135 -7.93 33.42 -10.32
CA ALA A 135 -7.71 34.62 -11.11
C ALA A 135 -7.53 34.30 -12.60
N HIS A 136 -6.79 33.23 -12.92
CA HIS A 136 -6.65 32.80 -14.31
C HIS A 136 -7.98 32.33 -14.93
N LYS A 137 -8.81 31.59 -14.19
CA LYS A 137 -10.15 31.17 -14.65
C LYS A 137 -11.10 32.34 -14.88
N VAL A 138 -10.98 33.40 -14.08
CA VAL A 138 -11.78 34.64 -14.22
C VAL A 138 -11.26 35.53 -15.36
N GLY A 139 -10.18 35.15 -16.04
CA GLY A 139 -9.68 35.81 -17.24
C GLY A 139 -8.53 36.80 -17.02
N PHE A 140 -7.94 36.83 -15.82
CA PHE A 140 -6.75 37.65 -15.57
C PHE A 140 -5.54 37.08 -16.34
N SER A 141 -4.73 37.99 -16.91
CA SER A 141 -3.49 37.62 -17.60
C SER A 141 -2.43 37.14 -16.60
N ALA A 142 -1.53 36.25 -17.05
CA ALA A 142 -0.45 35.75 -16.20
C ALA A 142 0.49 36.84 -15.69
N ILE A 143 0.59 37.98 -16.40
CA ILE A 143 1.38 39.15 -16.00
C ILE A 143 0.70 39.86 -14.82
N LYS A 144 -0.60 40.13 -14.92
CA LYS A 144 -1.37 40.80 -13.86
C LYS A 144 -1.44 39.96 -12.57
N ILE A 145 -1.53 38.64 -12.71
CA ILE A 145 -1.48 37.70 -11.57
C ILE A 145 -0.09 37.70 -10.91
N ALA A 146 0.97 37.76 -11.72
CA ALA A 146 2.35 37.80 -11.23
C ALA A 146 2.61 39.07 -10.40
N GLU A 147 2.16 40.22 -10.90
CA GLU A 147 2.22 41.50 -10.18
C GLU A 147 1.44 41.49 -8.87
N GLN A 148 0.21 40.96 -8.88
CA GLN A 148 -0.65 40.93 -7.68
C GLN A 148 -0.10 40.08 -6.54
N HIS A 149 0.66 39.03 -6.86
CA HIS A 149 1.19 38.09 -5.87
C HIS A 149 2.70 38.22 -5.63
N ASP A 150 3.35 39.23 -6.22
CA ASP A 150 4.80 39.45 -6.15
C ASP A 150 5.62 38.19 -6.49
N ILE A 151 5.29 37.58 -7.63
CA ILE A 151 5.95 36.36 -8.13
C ILE A 151 6.30 36.50 -9.61
N SER A 152 7.19 35.65 -10.10
CA SER A 152 7.53 35.66 -11.52
C SER A 152 6.41 35.07 -12.38
N ARG A 153 6.31 35.56 -13.62
CA ARG A 153 5.40 34.99 -14.64
C ARG A 153 5.63 33.48 -14.83
N GLN A 154 6.88 33.02 -14.74
CA GLN A 154 7.22 31.60 -14.85
C GLN A 154 6.63 30.79 -13.67
N GLN A 155 6.64 31.36 -12.46
CA GLN A 155 6.01 30.71 -11.29
C GLN A 155 4.51 30.58 -11.48
N VAL A 156 3.82 31.61 -12.01
CA VAL A 156 2.40 31.53 -12.37
C VAL A 156 2.15 30.40 -13.37
N HIS A 157 2.93 30.32 -14.45
CA HIS A 157 2.80 29.23 -15.43
C HIS A 157 3.04 27.85 -14.82
N ASN A 158 4.02 27.70 -13.93
CA ASN A 158 4.30 26.45 -13.25
C ASN A 158 3.12 26.01 -12.35
N VAL A 159 2.51 26.94 -11.63
CA VAL A 159 1.31 26.69 -10.81
C VAL A 159 0.15 26.22 -11.68
N LEU A 160 -0.13 26.92 -12.77
CA LEU A 160 -1.21 26.57 -13.70
C LEU A 160 -0.97 25.22 -14.41
N LYS A 161 0.29 24.89 -14.73
CA LYS A 161 0.64 23.58 -15.28
C LYS A 161 0.41 22.46 -14.26
N LYS A 162 0.82 22.69 -13.00
CA LYS A 162 0.65 21.73 -11.90
C LYS A 162 -0.82 21.45 -11.62
N SER A 163 -1.68 22.46 -11.63
CA SER A 163 -3.12 22.28 -11.39
C SER A 163 -3.79 21.42 -12.48
N LYS A 164 -3.42 21.61 -13.75
CA LYS A 164 -3.89 20.76 -14.86
C LYS A 164 -3.51 19.29 -14.70
N VAL A 165 -2.27 18.99 -14.30
CA VAL A 165 -1.80 17.60 -14.05
C VAL A 165 -2.56 16.95 -12.88
N THR A 166 -2.89 17.74 -11.86
CA THR A 166 -3.59 17.25 -10.67
C THR A 166 -5.05 16.90 -10.97
N PHE A 167 -5.70 17.65 -11.88
CA PHE A 167 -7.04 17.35 -12.37
C PHE A 167 -7.11 16.00 -13.10
N ILE A 168 -6.16 15.76 -14.02
CA ILE A 168 -6.08 14.52 -14.82
C ILE A 168 -5.89 13.26 -13.94
N LYS A 169 -5.13 13.37 -12.85
CA LYS A 169 -4.90 12.25 -11.93
C LYS A 169 -6.10 11.91 -11.04
N LYS A 170 -7.00 12.86 -10.77
CA LYS A 170 -8.24 12.61 -10.00
C LYS A 170 -9.36 12.01 -10.84
N THR A 171 -9.30 12.16 -12.16
CA THR A 171 -10.33 11.68 -13.11
C THR A 171 -9.96 10.36 -13.79
N ARG A 172 -8.79 9.78 -13.52
CA ARG A 172 -8.47 8.41 -13.94
C ARG A 172 -8.92 7.44 -12.84
N PRO A 173 -9.82 6.49 -13.13
CA PRO A 173 -10.24 5.46 -12.18
C PRO A 173 -9.09 4.54 -11.77
#